data_AF-A0A7J2R2T6-F1
#
_entry.id   AF-A0A7J2R2T6-F1
#
_cell.length_a   1.000
_cell.length_b   1.000
_cell.length_c   1.000
_cell.angle_alpha   90.00
_cell.angle_beta   90.00
_cell.angle_gamma   90.00
#
_symmetry.space_group_name_H-M   'P 1'
#
loop_
_entity.id
_entity.type
_entity.pdbx_description
1 polymer ?
#
loop_
_entity_poly.entity_id
_entity_poly.type
_entity_poly.pdbx_seq_one_letter_code
_entity_poly.pdbx_strand_id
1 'polypeptide(L)' 'MNKVNMRNENRYILCNFLDQYSDKIGLDDDVYKTNNNKTLNQLLLLAFNKAKEFKLLEALYKEYIDSINAINGKKLIK' A
#
# COMPACT_ATOMS: atom_id res chain seq x y z
N MET A 1 7.75 17.67 16.05
CA MET A 1 7.12 16.36 15.77
C MET A 1 6.94 16.30 14.26
N ASN A 2 7.69 15.48 13.52
CA ASN A 2 7.40 15.30 12.09
C ASN A 2 5.99 14.70 12.02
N LYS A 3 5.02 15.50 11.55
CA LYS A 3 3.65 15.03 11.34
C LYS A 3 3.70 14.08 10.15
N VAL A 4 3.86 12.79 10.43
CA VAL A 4 3.73 11.74 9.42
C VAL A 4 2.37 11.92 8.75
N ASN A 5 2.37 12.17 7.46
CA ASN A 5 1.14 12.31 6.71
C ASN A 5 0.60 10.92 6.40
N MET A 6 -0.16 10.36 7.34
CA MET A 6 -0.71 9.00 7.22
C MET A 6 -1.54 8.77 5.96
N ARG A 7 -2.11 9.83 5.36
CA ARG A 7 -2.81 9.71 4.08
C ARG A 7 -1.84 9.37 2.95
N ASN A 8 -0.67 9.99 2.92
CA ASN A 8 0.38 9.69 1.94
C ASN A 8 1.03 8.34 2.25
N GLU A 9 1.30 8.03 3.51
CA GLU A 9 1.85 6.72 3.89
C GLU A 9 0.90 5.59 3.47
N ASN A 10 -0.40 5.69 3.78
CA ASN A 10 -1.38 4.69 3.38
C ASN A 10 -1.44 4.50 1.86
N ARG A 11 -1.27 5.59 1.10
CA ARG A 11 -1.20 5.51 -0.36
C ARG A 11 0.04 4.73 -0.80
N TYR A 12 1.21 5.00 -0.22
CA TYR A 12 2.44 4.28 -0.54
C TYR A 12 2.35 2.79 -0.18
N ILE A 13 1.82 2.45 0.99
CA ILE A 13 1.60 1.05 1.40
C ILE A 13 0.76 0.30 0.37
N LEU A 14 -0.34 0.91 -0.09
CA LEU A 14 -1.20 0.30 -1.11
C LEU A 14 -0.51 0.18 -2.46
N CYS A 15 0.26 1.20 -2.88
CA CYS A 15 1.04 1.15 -4.11
C CYS A 15 2.13 0.07 -4.05
N ASN A 16 2.87 -0.05 -2.95
CA ASN A 16 3.87 -1.09 -2.74
C ASN A 16 3.26 -2.48 -2.94
N PHE A 17 2.13 -2.76 -2.29
CA PHE A 17 1.45 -4.04 -2.44
C PHE A 17 1.05 -4.31 -3.91
N LEU A 18 0.43 -3.32 -4.56
CA LEU A 18 -0.03 -3.47 -5.94
C LEU A 18 1.14 -3.67 -6.92
N ASP A 19 2.25 -2.99 -6.70
CA ASP A 19 3.48 -3.10 -7.49
C ASP A 19 4.16 -4.45 -7.29
N GLN A 20 4.36 -4.86 -6.03
CA GLN A 20 5.01 -6.13 -5.66
C GLN A 20 4.29 -7.35 -6.22
N TYR A 21 2.97 -7.28 -6.38
CA TYR A 21 2.15 -8.38 -6.88
C TYR A 21 1.57 -8.13 -8.27
N SER A 22 2.01 -7.07 -8.97
CA SER A 22 1.51 -6.64 -10.29
C SER A 22 1.41 -7.78 -11.30
N ASP A 23 2.49 -8.58 -11.43
CA ASP A 23 2.56 -9.76 -12.30
C ASP A 23 1.47 -10.80 -12.00
N LYS A 24 1.12 -10.97 -10.71
CA LYS A 24 0.13 -11.98 -10.28
C LYS A 24 -1.29 -11.49 -10.41
N ILE A 25 -1.51 -10.20 -10.15
CA ILE A 25 -2.86 -9.62 -10.07
C ILE A 25 -3.32 -9.00 -11.40
N GLY A 26 -2.49 -9.09 -12.44
CA GLY A 26 -2.78 -8.58 -13.79
C GLY A 26 -2.88 -7.07 -13.82
N LEU A 27 -1.92 -6.39 -13.21
CA LEU A 27 -1.82 -4.93 -13.21
C LEU A 27 -0.68 -4.50 -14.13
N ASP A 28 -1.02 -4.17 -15.38
CA ASP A 28 -0.03 -3.83 -16.41
C ASP A 28 0.45 -2.36 -16.32
N ASP A 29 -0.32 -1.51 -15.63
CA ASP A 29 -0.02 -0.10 -15.45
C ASP A 29 0.94 0.14 -14.28
N ASP A 30 1.89 1.05 -14.47
CA ASP A 30 2.73 1.57 -13.39
C ASP A 30 1.86 2.27 -12.33
N VAL A 31 1.68 1.59 -11.19
CA VAL A 31 0.81 2.05 -10.11
C VAL A 31 1.32 3.35 -9.49
N TYR A 32 2.62 3.63 -9.51
CA TYR A 32 3.18 4.87 -8.99
C TYR A 32 2.91 6.06 -9.92
N LYS A 33 2.81 5.83 -11.23
CA LYS A 33 2.39 6.88 -12.17
C LYS A 33 0.89 7.17 -12.09
N THR A 34 0.08 6.14 -11.88
CA THR A 34 -1.38 6.27 -11.97
C THR A 34 -2.10 6.47 -10.63
N ASN A 35 -1.41 6.35 -9.48
CA ASN A 35 -2.05 6.41 -8.17
C ASN A 35 -2.80 7.73 -7.92
N ASN A 36 -2.28 8.87 -8.40
CA ASN A 36 -2.87 10.18 -8.14
C ASN A 36 -4.21 10.38 -8.86
N ASN A 37 -4.49 9.56 -9.88
CA ASN A 37 -5.78 9.54 -10.58
C ASN A 37 -6.86 8.80 -9.77
N LYS A 38 -6.48 8.13 -8.67
CA LYS A 38 -7.38 7.40 -7.77
C LYS A 38 -7.40 8.08 -6.40
N THR A 39 -8.58 8.20 -5.82
CA THR A 39 -8.74 8.51 -4.40
C THR A 39 -8.12 7.40 -3.55
N LEU A 40 -7.78 7.70 -2.30
CA LEU A 40 -7.24 6.69 -1.38
C LEU A 40 -8.21 5.50 -1.21
N ASN A 41 -9.52 5.76 -1.15
CA ASN A 41 -10.54 4.72 -1.02
C ASN A 41 -10.63 3.83 -2.28
N GLN A 42 -10.52 4.42 -3.48
CA GLN A 42 -10.46 3.65 -4.72
C GLN A 42 -9.22 2.77 -4.79
N LEU A 43 -8.07 3.28 -4.32
CA LEU A 43 -6.83 2.51 -4.25
C LEU A 43 -6.94 1.36 -3.24
N LEU A 44 -7.57 1.63 -2.08
CA LEU A 44 -7.84 0.61 -1.07
C LEU A 44 -8.75 -0.50 -1.60
N LEU A 45 -9.87 -0.13 -2.24
CA LEU A 45 -10.80 -1.10 -2.83
C LEU A 45 -10.12 -1.93 -3.92
N LEU A 46 -9.30 -1.31 -4.76
CA LEU A 46 -8.53 -2.01 -5.78
C LEU A 46 -7.59 -3.05 -5.15
N ALA A 47 -6.75 -2.64 -4.20
CA ALA A 47 -5.82 -3.54 -3.52
C ALA A 47 -6.54 -4.66 -2.78
N PHE A 48 -7.62 -4.34 -2.04
CA PHE A 48 -8.39 -5.33 -1.30
C PHE A 48 -9.07 -6.34 -2.23
N ASN A 49 -9.69 -5.89 -3.32
CA ASN A 49 -10.37 -6.77 -4.26
C ASN A 49 -9.36 -7.69 -4.97
N LYS A 50 -8.23 -7.15 -5.44
CA LYS A 50 -7.15 -7.97 -6.01
C LYS A 50 -6.57 -8.94 -4.99
N ALA A 51 -6.33 -8.49 -3.75
CA ALA A 51 -5.86 -9.36 -2.69
C ALA A 51 -6.84 -10.51 -2.40
N LYS A 52 -8.14 -10.25 -2.41
CA LYS A 52 -9.16 -11.29 -2.22
C LYS A 52 -9.20 -12.27 -3.40
N GLU A 53 -9.21 -11.75 -4.63
CA GLU A 53 -9.25 -12.53 -5.87
C GLU A 53 -8.09 -13.53 -5.96
N PHE A 54 -6.88 -13.07 -5.62
CA PHE A 54 -5.65 -13.86 -5.74
C PHE A 54 -5.18 -14.51 -4.43
N LYS A 55 -6.03 -14.51 -3.37
CA LYS A 55 -5.72 -15.08 -2.05
C LYS A 55 -4.47 -14.47 -1.37
N LEU A 56 -4.27 -13.16 -1.53
CA LEU A 56 -3.16 -12.37 -1.00
C LEU A 56 -3.57 -11.44 0.18
N LEU A 57 -4.72 -11.67 0.83
CA LEU A 57 -5.17 -10.82 1.94
C LEU A 57 -4.16 -10.77 3.10
N GLU A 58 -3.53 -11.90 3.43
CA GLU A 58 -2.48 -11.95 4.45
C GLU A 58 -1.26 -11.11 4.05
N ALA A 59 -0.88 -11.12 2.78
CA ALA A 59 0.22 -10.31 2.27
C ALA A 59 -0.09 -8.82 2.34
N LEU A 60 -1.31 -8.40 1.97
CA LEU A 60 -1.76 -7.02 2.12
C LEU A 60 -1.74 -6.58 3.58
N TYR A 61 -2.22 -7.42 4.49
CA TYR A 61 -2.20 -7.12 5.92
C TYR A 61 -0.77 -7.00 6.46
N LYS A 62 0.11 -7.91 6.06
CA LYS A 62 1.52 -7.89 6.45
C LYS A 62 2.22 -6.60 5.98
N GLU A 63 2.01 -6.18 4.73
CA GLU A 63 2.57 -4.93 4.20
C GLU A 63 2.16 -3.72 5.05
N TYR A 64 0.89 -3.67 5.48
CA TYR A 64 0.41 -2.63 6.40
C TYR A 64 1.11 -2.67 7.76
N ILE A 65 1.19 -3.84 8.38
CA ILE A 65 1.83 -4.01 9.70
C ILE A 65 3.32 -3.65 9.64
N ASP A 66 4.04 -4.18 8.66
CA ASP A 66 5.47 -3.94 8.48
C ASP A 66 5.74 -2.45 8.23
N SER A 67 4.93 -1.80 7.40
CA SER A 67 5.05 -0.37 7.13
C SER A 67 4.73 0.50 8.35
N ILE A 68 3.67 0.20 9.09
CA ILE A 68 3.32 0.91 10.33
C ILE A 68 4.42 0.75 11.38
N ASN A 69 4.97 -0.47 11.52
CA ASN A 69 6.08 -0.75 12.42
C ASN A 69 7.33 0.04 12.02
N ALA A 70 7.66 0.11 10.73
CA ALA A 70 8.79 0.90 10.24
C ALA A 70 8.60 2.41 10.49
N ILE A 71 7.39 2.94 10.24
CA ILE A 71 7.04 4.34 10.52
C ILE A 71 7.18 4.66 12.01
N ASN A 72 6.72 3.75 12.88
CA ASN A 72 6.83 3.92 14.32
C ASN A 72 8.27 3.74 14.82
N GLY A 73 9.03 2.80 14.24
CA GLY A 73 10.45 2.57 14.57
C GLY A 73 11.35 3.76 14.24
N LYS A 74 11.06 4.49 13.16
CA LYS A 74 11.73 5.76 12.83
C LYS A 74 11.57 6.84 13.92
N LYS A 75 10.63 6.72 14.86
CA LYS A 75 10.48 7.65 15.99
C LYS A 75 11.53 7.44 17.10
N LEU A 76 12.20 6.29 17.14
CA LEU A 76 13.11 5.90 18.24
C LEU A 76 14.58 6.30 18.00
N ILE A 77 14.95 6.71 16.78
CA ILE A 77 16.28 7.25 16.50
C ILE A 77 16.20 8.78 16.66
N LYS A 78 16.46 9.26 17.88
CA LYS A 78 16.62 10.67 18.20
C LYS A 78 17.72 10.85 19.23
#